data_AF-A0A7W0CHD5-F1
#
_entry.id   AF-A0A7W0CHD5-F1
#
_cell.length_a   1.000
_cell.length_b   1.000
_cell.length_c   1.000
_cell.angle_alpha   90.00
_cell.angle_beta   90.00
_cell.angle_gamma   90.00
#
_symmetry.space_group_name_H-M   'P 1'
#
loop_
_entity.id
_entity.type
_entity.pdbx_description
1 polymer ?
#
loop_
_entity_poly.entity_id
_entity_poly.type
_entity_poly.pdbx_seq_one_letter_code
_entity_poly.pdbx_strand_id
1 'polypeptide(L)'
;MNQPPIALITGAATGIGRATADLLAARGTTVLIGARDPHRGERAAAAIRATGGHAHALTLDVTDAATVHAAASWIDDRFGRLDVLVNNAAITGSGHAAPQDARDRAPSSVDVDLVRAVFDTNVFAVITVTNTMLPLLRRSAAARIVNLSSHSASLTMTAQVDGPLSGLTSAAYSPSKTALNALTLQYANELRKDGILVNAAAPGYVDTAINGHTGVLTPAQGAAIVVRLATLGHDGPTGAFHSQEGPLPW
;
A
#
# COMPACT_ATOMS: atom_id res chain seq x y z
N MET A 1 -25.80 -13.02 10.83
CA MET A 1 -24.94 -11.87 11.24
C MET A 1 -23.84 -11.73 10.21
N ASN A 2 -23.70 -10.56 9.57
CA ASN A 2 -22.67 -10.38 8.55
C ASN A 2 -21.30 -10.48 9.22
N GLN A 3 -20.42 -11.37 8.76
CA GLN A 3 -19.08 -11.50 9.34
C GLN A 3 -18.27 -10.22 9.09
N PRO A 4 -17.38 -9.82 10.00
CA PRO A 4 -16.56 -8.63 9.82
C PRO A 4 -15.69 -8.76 8.56
N PRO A 5 -15.45 -7.66 7.81
CA PRO A 5 -14.49 -7.67 6.71
C PRO A 5 -13.09 -8.04 7.19
N ILE A 6 -12.33 -8.73 6.35
CA ILE A 6 -10.94 -9.12 6.62
C ILE A 6 -10.01 -8.33 5.71
N ALA A 7 -9.05 -7.62 6.30
CA ALA A 7 -8.11 -6.78 5.56
C ALA A 7 -6.66 -7.22 5.77
N LEU A 8 -5.94 -7.51 4.69
CA LEU A 8 -4.49 -7.68 4.70
C LEU A 8 -3.81 -6.38 4.33
N ILE A 9 -2.85 -5.95 5.15
CA ILE A 9 -2.07 -4.73 4.92
C ILE A 9 -0.59 -5.12 4.92
N THR A 10 0.09 -4.95 3.78
CA THR A 10 1.52 -5.22 3.68
C THR A 10 2.34 -4.10 4.34
N GLY A 11 3.44 -4.42 5.02
CA GLY A 11 4.28 -3.40 5.67
C GLY A 11 3.57 -2.67 6.82
N ALA A 12 2.68 -3.34 7.54
CA ALA A 12 1.76 -2.71 8.50
C ALA A 12 2.30 -2.60 9.95
N ALA A 13 3.57 -2.94 10.19
CA ALA A 13 4.15 -2.82 11.53
C ALA A 13 4.38 -1.37 11.98
N THR A 14 4.53 -0.43 11.04
CA THR A 14 4.84 0.99 11.30
C THR A 14 4.24 1.92 10.24
N GLY A 15 4.33 3.24 10.46
CA GLY A 15 4.00 4.26 9.46
C GLY A 15 2.54 4.24 9.03
N ILE A 16 2.29 4.54 7.74
CA ILE A 16 0.95 4.60 7.15
C ILE A 16 0.22 3.25 7.24
N GLY A 17 0.93 2.14 7.00
CA GLY A 17 0.35 0.81 7.11
C GLY A 17 -0.17 0.51 8.52
N ARG A 18 0.58 0.89 9.56
CA ARG A 18 0.14 0.74 10.96
C ARG A 18 -1.09 1.61 11.27
N ALA A 19 -1.06 2.87 10.86
CA ALA A 19 -2.20 3.77 11.07
C ALA A 19 -3.45 3.31 10.31
N THR A 20 -3.28 2.75 9.10
CA THR A 20 -4.37 2.13 8.32
C THR A 20 -4.97 0.94 9.07
N ALA A 21 -4.12 0.09 9.65
CA ALA A 21 -4.54 -1.05 10.45
C ALA A 21 -5.35 -0.63 11.69
N ASP A 22 -4.85 0.34 12.46
CA ASP A 22 -5.53 0.84 13.65
C ASP A 22 -6.91 1.43 13.28
N LEU A 23 -6.99 2.21 12.20
CA LEU A 23 -8.24 2.84 11.74
C LEU A 23 -9.26 1.82 11.18
N LEU A 24 -8.82 0.79 10.47
CA LEU A 24 -9.72 -0.27 10.00
C LEU A 24 -10.21 -1.14 11.16
N ALA A 25 -9.34 -1.49 12.11
CA ALA A 25 -9.73 -2.23 13.30
C ALA A 25 -10.77 -1.48 14.14
N ALA A 26 -10.62 -0.16 14.30
CA ALA A 26 -11.60 0.68 14.97
C ALA A 26 -12.98 0.71 14.28
N ARG A 27 -13.07 0.31 13.00
CA ARG A 27 -14.32 0.16 12.23
C ARG A 27 -14.88 -1.28 12.28
N GLY A 28 -14.29 -2.16 13.09
CA GLY A 28 -14.71 -3.56 13.23
C GLY A 28 -14.17 -4.49 12.15
N THR A 29 -13.20 -4.05 11.34
CA THR A 29 -12.48 -4.93 10.40
C THR A 29 -11.52 -5.84 11.15
N THR A 30 -11.47 -7.13 10.78
CA THR A 30 -10.39 -8.03 11.21
C THR A 30 -9.14 -7.71 10.41
N VAL A 31 -8.08 -7.27 11.06
CA VAL A 31 -6.88 -6.79 10.39
C VAL A 31 -5.74 -7.80 10.45
N LEU A 32 -5.14 -8.08 9.31
CA LEU A 32 -3.97 -8.92 9.15
C LEU A 32 -2.75 -8.03 8.91
N ILE A 33 -1.86 -7.99 9.90
CA ILE A 33 -0.64 -7.19 9.90
C ILE A 33 0.44 -7.98 9.16
N GLY A 34 0.64 -7.67 7.88
CA GLY A 34 1.76 -8.18 7.11
C GLY A 34 3.05 -7.44 7.49
N ALA A 35 4.04 -8.17 8.02
CA ALA A 35 5.33 -7.61 8.39
C ALA A 35 6.47 -8.59 8.11
N ARG A 36 7.61 -8.08 7.63
CA ARG A 36 8.83 -8.86 7.42
C ARG A 36 9.41 -9.41 8.72
N ASP A 37 9.39 -8.58 9.75
CA ASP A 37 9.84 -8.93 11.10
C ASP A 37 8.64 -9.44 11.91
N PRO A 38 8.62 -10.73 12.31
CA PRO A 38 7.51 -11.33 13.02
C PRO A 38 7.24 -10.67 14.38
N HIS A 39 8.28 -10.24 15.10
CA HIS A 39 8.14 -9.60 16.40
C HIS A 39 7.50 -8.23 16.27
N ARG A 40 7.93 -7.43 15.28
CA ARG A 40 7.30 -6.12 15.01
C ARG A 40 5.85 -6.28 14.56
N GLY A 41 5.55 -7.28 13.74
CA GLY A 41 4.18 -7.61 13.35
C GLY A 41 3.31 -7.96 14.55
N GLU A 42 3.79 -8.85 15.42
CA GLU A 42 3.03 -9.28 16.60
C GLU A 42 2.81 -8.15 17.60
N ARG A 43 3.80 -7.27 17.84
CA ARG A 43 3.59 -6.09 18.68
C ARG A 43 2.49 -5.18 18.14
N ALA A 44 2.45 -4.97 16.81
CA ALA A 44 1.41 -4.15 16.19
C ALA A 44 0.02 -4.79 16.31
N ALA A 45 -0.09 -6.10 16.06
CA ALA A 45 -1.34 -6.83 16.23
C ALA A 45 -1.81 -6.86 17.70
N ALA A 46 -0.90 -7.07 18.65
CA ALA A 46 -1.19 -7.05 20.08
C ALA A 46 -1.71 -5.68 20.54
N ALA A 47 -1.15 -4.59 20.04
CA ALA A 47 -1.62 -3.25 20.36
C ALA A 47 -3.07 -3.01 19.89
N ILE A 48 -3.46 -3.51 18.71
CA ILE A 48 -4.85 -3.44 18.23
C ILE A 48 -5.78 -4.30 19.10
N ARG A 49 -5.34 -5.49 19.50
CA ARG A 49 -6.14 -6.35 20.40
C ARG A 49 -6.31 -5.73 21.78
N ALA A 50 -5.30 -5.02 22.28
CA ALA A 50 -5.37 -4.33 23.58
C ALA A 50 -6.41 -3.20 23.60
N THR A 51 -6.77 -2.64 22.45
CA THR A 51 -7.85 -1.64 22.32
C THR A 51 -9.21 -2.27 21.99
N GLY A 52 -9.31 -3.60 22.01
CA GLY A 52 -10.55 -4.35 21.72
C GLY A 52 -10.77 -4.67 20.24
N GLY A 53 -9.83 -4.35 19.36
CA GLY A 53 -9.90 -4.71 17.94
C GLY A 53 -9.52 -6.16 17.65
N HIS A 54 -9.78 -6.61 16.43
CA HIS A 54 -9.39 -7.94 15.96
C HIS A 54 -8.17 -7.84 15.03
N ALA A 55 -7.03 -8.41 15.46
CA ALA A 55 -5.82 -8.41 14.64
C ALA A 55 -4.96 -9.66 14.77
N HIS A 56 -4.35 -10.06 13.64
CA HIS A 56 -3.39 -11.15 13.53
C HIS A 56 -2.12 -10.67 12.85
N ALA A 57 -0.95 -11.13 13.32
CA ALA A 57 0.30 -10.89 12.63
C ALA A 57 0.59 -12.02 11.62
N LEU A 58 1.07 -11.63 10.44
CA LEU A 58 1.55 -12.53 9.40
C LEU A 58 2.97 -12.14 9.03
N THR A 59 3.88 -13.10 9.09
CA THR A 59 5.22 -12.95 8.50
C THR A 59 5.05 -12.84 7.00
N LEU A 60 5.29 -11.66 6.45
CA LEU A 60 5.07 -11.34 5.05
C LEU A 60 6.17 -10.40 4.56
N ASP A 61 7.15 -10.97 3.87
CA ASP A 61 8.06 -10.23 3.02
C ASP A 61 7.54 -10.27 1.59
N VAL A 62 7.14 -9.10 1.08
CA VAL A 62 6.53 -8.98 -0.24
C VAL A 62 7.50 -9.35 -1.36
N THR A 63 8.82 -9.31 -1.11
CA THR A 63 9.85 -9.75 -2.07
C THR A 63 10.20 -11.24 -1.94
N ASP A 64 9.67 -11.95 -0.95
CA ASP A 64 9.83 -13.39 -0.78
C ASP A 64 8.50 -14.10 -1.07
N ALA A 65 8.41 -14.69 -2.26
CA ALA A 65 7.22 -15.40 -2.71
C ALA A 65 6.79 -16.52 -1.75
N ALA A 66 7.72 -17.20 -1.06
CA ALA A 66 7.35 -18.27 -0.13
C ALA A 66 6.54 -17.72 1.05
N THR A 67 6.91 -16.56 1.58
CA THR A 67 6.16 -15.92 2.67
C THR A 67 4.79 -15.41 2.21
N VAL A 68 4.69 -14.92 0.97
CA VAL A 68 3.41 -14.48 0.37
C VAL A 68 2.45 -15.67 0.23
N HIS A 69 2.93 -16.82 -0.25
CA HIS A 69 2.12 -18.04 -0.37
C HIS A 69 1.71 -18.57 1.00
N ALA A 70 2.63 -18.62 1.97
CA ALA A 70 2.31 -19.04 3.33
C ALA A 70 1.25 -18.15 3.98
N ALA A 71 1.32 -16.83 3.77
CA ALA A 71 0.30 -15.90 4.23
C ALA A 71 -1.07 -16.18 3.58
N ALA A 72 -1.12 -16.43 2.27
CA ALA A 72 -2.38 -16.75 1.59
C ALA A 72 -2.99 -18.08 2.07
N SER A 73 -2.19 -19.14 2.20
CA SER A 73 -2.66 -20.41 2.78
C SER A 73 -3.23 -20.22 4.17
N TRP A 74 -2.54 -19.47 5.03
CA TRP A 74 -3.03 -19.20 6.37
C TRP A 74 -4.37 -18.44 6.38
N ILE A 75 -4.55 -17.48 5.48
CA ILE A 75 -5.82 -16.72 5.35
C ILE A 75 -6.93 -17.64 4.85
N ASP A 76 -6.63 -18.51 3.89
CA ASP A 76 -7.59 -19.49 3.38
C ASP A 76 -8.05 -20.44 4.48
N ASP A 77 -7.11 -21.07 5.19
CA ASP A 77 -7.40 -22.03 6.25
C ASP A 77 -8.25 -21.42 7.38
N ARG A 78 -8.00 -20.14 7.71
CA ARG A 78 -8.63 -19.50 8.87
C ARG A 78 -9.92 -18.76 8.55
N PHE A 79 -10.01 -18.15 7.37
CA PHE A 79 -11.09 -17.25 7.01
C PHE A 79 -11.79 -17.61 5.70
N GLY A 80 -11.14 -18.37 4.83
CA GLY A 80 -11.68 -18.81 3.54
C GLY A 80 -11.91 -17.68 2.52
N ARG A 81 -11.53 -16.42 2.83
CA ARG A 81 -11.68 -15.25 1.96
C ARG A 81 -10.78 -14.11 2.42
N LEU A 82 -10.63 -13.10 1.56
CA LEU A 82 -10.05 -11.80 1.88
C LEU A 82 -10.96 -10.72 1.31
N ASP A 83 -11.29 -9.70 2.10
CA ASP A 83 -12.21 -8.63 1.65
C ASP A 83 -11.46 -7.36 1.21
N VAL A 84 -10.30 -7.11 1.81
CA VAL A 84 -9.47 -5.94 1.49
C VAL A 84 -8.00 -6.34 1.40
N LEU A 85 -7.33 -5.91 0.33
CA LEU A 85 -5.88 -5.94 0.20
C LEU A 85 -5.34 -4.51 0.13
N VAL A 86 -4.43 -4.15 1.03
CA VAL A 86 -3.70 -2.88 1.00
C VAL A 86 -2.22 -3.17 0.72
N ASN A 87 -1.79 -2.89 -0.51
CA ASN A 87 -0.39 -2.92 -0.91
C ASN A 87 0.30 -1.64 -0.44
N ASN A 88 0.71 -1.60 0.83
CA ASN A 88 1.37 -0.46 1.48
C ASN A 88 2.90 -0.57 1.53
N ALA A 89 3.46 -1.80 1.58
CA ALA A 89 4.90 -2.00 1.63
C ALA A 89 5.61 -1.31 0.45
N ALA A 90 6.62 -0.51 0.75
CA ALA A 90 7.41 0.21 -0.25
C ALA A 90 8.77 0.60 0.32
N ILE A 91 9.73 0.82 -0.58
CA ILE A 91 11.02 1.44 -0.27
C ILE A 91 11.29 2.63 -1.21
N THR A 92 12.25 3.47 -0.85
CA THR A 92 12.74 4.62 -1.62
C THR A 92 14.23 4.46 -1.93
N GLY A 93 14.75 5.26 -2.85
CA GLY A 93 16.18 5.39 -3.08
C GLY A 93 16.97 6.04 -1.92
N SER A 94 16.29 6.47 -0.85
CA SER A 94 16.90 7.13 0.31
C SER A 94 17.27 6.21 1.46
N GLY A 95 16.79 4.96 1.49
CA GLY A 95 17.14 4.00 2.55
C GLY A 95 16.90 4.51 3.99
N HIS A 96 15.87 5.35 4.18
CA HIS A 96 15.50 6.08 5.41
C HIS A 96 16.12 7.47 5.64
N ALA A 97 16.92 7.98 4.70
CA ALA A 97 17.34 9.38 4.72
C ALA A 97 16.24 10.34 4.23
N ALA A 98 16.43 11.64 4.47
CA ALA A 98 15.56 12.68 3.93
C ALA A 98 15.55 12.63 2.39
N PRO A 99 14.46 13.02 1.71
CA PRO A 99 14.39 12.96 0.24
C PRO A 99 15.49 13.75 -0.46
N GLN A 100 15.98 14.83 0.15
CA GLN A 100 17.11 15.61 -0.37
C GLN A 100 18.44 14.83 -0.42
N ASP A 101 18.59 13.81 0.42
CA ASP A 101 19.78 12.96 0.51
C ASP A 101 19.56 11.60 -0.19
N ALA A 102 18.46 11.47 -0.94
CA ALA A 102 18.15 10.25 -1.66
C ALA A 102 19.20 9.94 -2.74
N ARG A 103 19.60 8.68 -2.85
CA ARG A 103 20.65 8.25 -3.79
C ARG A 103 20.17 8.13 -5.23
N ASP A 104 18.87 8.29 -5.47
CA ASP A 104 18.24 8.24 -6.77
C ASP A 104 17.88 9.62 -7.35
N ARG A 105 18.38 10.72 -6.78
CA ARG A 105 18.03 12.09 -7.25
C ARG A 105 18.54 12.46 -8.63
N ALA A 106 19.66 11.88 -9.06
CA ALA A 106 20.30 12.19 -10.34
C ALA A 106 20.16 11.00 -11.31
N PRO A 107 19.20 11.04 -12.26
CA PRO A 107 19.03 9.95 -13.23
C PRO A 107 20.28 9.61 -14.03
N SER A 108 21.14 10.59 -14.29
CA SER A 108 22.39 10.42 -15.05
C SER A 108 23.48 9.62 -14.32
N SER A 109 23.34 9.38 -13.02
CA SER A 109 24.36 8.71 -12.19
C SER A 109 23.76 7.76 -11.15
N VAL A 110 22.50 7.36 -11.32
CA VAL A 110 21.84 6.46 -10.38
C VAL A 110 22.45 5.06 -10.46
N ASP A 111 22.58 4.42 -9.32
CA ASP A 111 22.90 2.99 -9.25
C ASP A 111 21.72 2.16 -9.76
N VAL A 112 21.93 1.37 -10.80
CA VAL A 112 20.88 0.55 -11.41
C VAL A 112 20.41 -0.56 -10.47
N ASP A 113 21.25 -1.07 -9.58
CA ASP A 113 20.84 -2.10 -8.62
C ASP A 113 19.91 -1.52 -7.55
N LEU A 114 20.09 -0.25 -7.19
CA LEU A 114 19.12 0.50 -6.38
C LEU A 114 17.77 0.62 -7.11
N VAL A 115 17.80 0.95 -8.42
CA VAL A 115 16.56 1.02 -9.23
C VAL A 115 15.85 -0.33 -9.25
N ARG A 116 16.58 -1.43 -9.47
CA ARG A 116 16.04 -2.79 -9.46
C ARG A 116 15.38 -3.11 -8.12
N ALA A 117 16.07 -2.91 -7.01
CA ALA A 117 15.53 -3.19 -5.67
C ALA A 117 14.23 -2.41 -5.38
N VAL A 118 14.17 -1.14 -5.80
CA VAL A 118 12.96 -0.31 -5.65
C VAL A 118 11.82 -0.86 -6.52
N PHE A 119 12.08 -1.28 -7.76
CA PHE A 119 11.07 -1.90 -8.63
C PHE A 119 10.62 -3.27 -8.11
N ASP A 120 11.55 -4.09 -7.61
CA ASP A 120 11.26 -5.38 -7.00
C ASP A 120 10.23 -5.24 -5.87
N THR A 121 10.43 -4.26 -4.98
CA THR A 121 9.51 -4.04 -3.85
C THR A 121 8.24 -3.29 -4.24
N ASN A 122 8.35 -2.22 -5.05
CA ASN A 122 7.23 -1.30 -5.27
C ASN A 122 6.33 -1.74 -6.43
N VAL A 123 6.80 -2.63 -7.30
CA VAL A 123 6.10 -3.04 -8.54
C VAL A 123 5.94 -4.55 -8.59
N PHE A 124 7.03 -5.32 -8.67
CA PHE A 124 6.94 -6.76 -8.88
C PHE A 124 6.34 -7.49 -7.68
N ALA A 125 6.72 -7.10 -6.46
CA ALA A 125 6.11 -7.64 -5.25
C ALA A 125 4.60 -7.35 -5.15
N VAL A 126 4.13 -6.20 -5.66
CA VAL A 126 2.69 -5.89 -5.72
C VAL A 126 1.96 -6.87 -6.64
N ILE A 127 2.55 -7.23 -7.78
CA ILE A 127 2.02 -8.25 -8.69
C ILE A 127 1.95 -9.60 -7.97
N THR A 128 3.05 -10.02 -7.35
CA THR A 128 3.13 -11.29 -6.61
C THR A 128 2.06 -11.37 -5.52
N VAL A 129 1.99 -10.36 -4.64
CA VAL A 129 1.00 -10.33 -3.54
C VAL A 129 -0.42 -10.30 -4.09
N THR A 130 -0.71 -9.45 -5.07
CA THR A 130 -2.07 -9.32 -5.62
C THR A 130 -2.52 -10.62 -6.27
N ASN A 131 -1.67 -11.23 -7.10
CA ASN A 131 -2.00 -12.48 -7.78
C ASN A 131 -2.21 -13.63 -6.80
N THR A 132 -1.35 -13.77 -5.79
CA THR A 132 -1.46 -14.83 -4.78
C THR A 132 -2.71 -14.66 -3.90
N MET A 133 -3.14 -13.42 -3.63
CA MET A 133 -4.35 -13.15 -2.83
C MET A 133 -5.63 -13.15 -3.66
N LEU A 134 -5.54 -13.13 -4.99
CA LEU A 134 -6.70 -12.98 -5.87
C LEU A 134 -7.77 -14.09 -5.72
N PRO A 135 -7.42 -15.38 -5.55
CA PRO A 135 -8.43 -16.42 -5.29
C PRO A 135 -9.25 -16.16 -4.02
N LEU A 136 -8.61 -15.60 -2.97
CA LEU A 136 -9.28 -15.23 -1.72
C LEU A 136 -10.18 -14.00 -1.92
N LEU A 137 -9.71 -13.00 -2.66
CA LEU A 137 -10.45 -11.77 -2.97
C LEU A 137 -11.71 -12.06 -3.80
N ARG A 138 -11.62 -12.97 -4.79
CA ARG A 138 -12.77 -13.39 -5.61
C ARG A 138 -13.90 -14.07 -4.83
N ARG A 139 -13.64 -14.54 -3.60
CA ARG A 139 -14.65 -15.10 -2.71
C ARG A 139 -15.32 -14.04 -1.81
N SER A 140 -14.84 -12.80 -1.83
CA SER A 140 -15.50 -11.69 -1.14
C SER A 140 -16.67 -11.16 -1.95
N ALA A 141 -17.76 -10.81 -1.28
CA ALA A 141 -18.91 -10.15 -1.90
C ALA A 141 -18.63 -8.68 -2.28
N ALA A 142 -17.57 -8.09 -1.74
CA ALA A 142 -17.18 -6.72 -2.04
C ALA A 142 -15.68 -6.57 -1.78
N ALA A 143 -14.85 -7.07 -2.70
CA ALA A 143 -13.40 -7.03 -2.53
C ALA A 143 -12.83 -5.65 -2.94
N ARG A 144 -11.87 -5.14 -2.17
CA ARG A 144 -11.18 -3.87 -2.46
C ARG A 144 -9.67 -4.08 -2.46
N ILE A 145 -9.00 -3.54 -3.47
CA ILE A 145 -7.54 -3.48 -3.55
C ILE A 145 -7.13 -2.02 -3.54
N VAL A 146 -6.27 -1.65 -2.59
CA VAL A 146 -5.71 -0.29 -2.48
C VAL A 146 -4.19 -0.38 -2.64
N ASN A 147 -3.68 0.23 -3.70
CA ASN A 147 -2.25 0.36 -3.94
C ASN A 147 -1.75 1.69 -3.39
N LEU A 148 -0.80 1.66 -2.45
CA LEU A 148 -0.24 2.88 -1.88
C LEU A 148 0.78 3.48 -2.85
N SER A 149 0.30 4.46 -3.62
CA SER A 149 1.07 5.21 -4.60
C SER A 149 1.63 6.50 -3.97
N SER A 150 1.90 7.52 -4.78
CA SER A 150 2.48 8.80 -4.39
C SER A 150 2.01 9.90 -5.34
N HIS A 151 1.95 11.15 -4.90
CA HIS A 151 1.76 12.29 -5.81
C HIS A 151 2.82 12.30 -6.93
N SER A 152 4.04 11.84 -6.63
CA SER A 152 5.14 11.70 -7.59
C SER A 152 4.96 10.57 -8.63
N ALA A 153 3.86 9.84 -8.55
CA ALA A 153 3.44 8.89 -9.58
C ALA A 153 2.69 9.56 -10.74
N SER A 154 2.24 10.81 -10.56
CA SER A 154 1.57 11.55 -11.61
C SER A 154 2.58 12.12 -12.58
N LEU A 155 2.52 11.70 -13.85
CA LEU A 155 3.33 12.31 -14.91
C LEU A 155 2.90 13.77 -15.13
N THR A 156 1.61 14.06 -15.01
CA THR A 156 1.07 15.42 -15.13
C THR A 156 1.66 16.37 -14.09
N MET A 157 1.69 15.95 -12.82
CA MET A 157 2.25 16.77 -11.74
C MET A 157 3.78 16.86 -11.83
N THR A 158 4.44 15.77 -12.20
CA THR A 158 5.91 15.70 -12.31
C THR A 158 6.44 16.54 -13.48
N ALA A 159 5.66 16.72 -14.55
CA ALA A 159 6.04 17.54 -15.70
C ALA A 159 5.99 19.06 -15.41
N GLN A 160 5.41 19.50 -14.29
CA GLN A 160 5.32 20.92 -13.94
C GLN A 160 6.65 21.45 -13.41
N VAL A 161 7.27 22.36 -14.16
CA VAL A 161 8.57 22.96 -13.81
C VAL A 161 8.52 23.72 -12.48
N ASP A 162 7.45 24.48 -12.22
CA ASP A 162 7.26 25.25 -10.99
C ASP A 162 6.13 24.67 -10.12
N GLY A 163 5.87 23.38 -10.27
CA GLY A 163 4.81 22.68 -9.54
C GLY A 163 5.21 22.25 -8.13
N PRO A 164 4.27 21.68 -7.35
CA PRO A 164 4.50 21.26 -5.96
C PRO A 164 5.54 20.13 -5.81
N LEU A 165 5.91 19.46 -6.91
CA LEU A 165 6.92 18.41 -6.95
C LEU A 165 8.25 18.87 -7.57
N SER A 166 8.38 20.16 -7.91
CA SER A 166 9.59 20.70 -8.50
C SER A 166 10.81 20.46 -7.61
N GLY A 167 11.93 20.06 -8.23
CA GLY A 167 13.19 19.74 -7.53
C GLY A 167 13.23 18.38 -6.82
N LEU A 168 12.12 17.63 -6.77
CA LEU A 168 12.03 16.28 -6.21
C LEU A 168 12.27 15.19 -7.28
N THR A 169 13.38 15.32 -8.01
CA THR A 169 13.80 14.32 -9.01
C THR A 169 14.12 13.00 -8.32
N SER A 170 13.65 11.89 -8.91
CA SER A 170 13.92 10.53 -8.46
C SER A 170 13.92 9.60 -9.68
N ALA A 171 15.00 8.84 -9.85
CA ALA A 171 15.19 7.89 -10.94
C ALA A 171 14.66 6.48 -10.62
N ALA A 172 14.38 6.18 -9.35
CA ALA A 172 13.88 4.88 -8.91
C ALA A 172 12.45 4.98 -8.36
N TYR A 173 12.25 5.76 -7.29
CA TYR A 173 10.98 5.80 -6.57
C TYR A 173 9.82 6.34 -7.43
N SER A 174 9.95 7.54 -8.02
CA SER A 174 8.86 8.13 -8.81
C SER A 174 8.47 7.29 -10.04
N PRO A 175 9.41 6.77 -10.85
CA PRO A 175 9.09 5.81 -11.91
C PRO A 175 8.42 4.54 -11.39
N SER A 176 8.86 3.98 -10.27
CA SER A 176 8.23 2.78 -9.68
C SER A 176 6.76 3.02 -9.28
N LYS A 177 6.45 4.22 -8.74
CA LYS A 177 5.08 4.58 -8.38
C LYS A 177 4.21 4.90 -9.60
N THR A 178 4.80 5.46 -10.65
CA THR A 178 4.14 5.60 -11.96
C THR A 178 3.80 4.24 -12.56
N ALA A 179 4.72 3.27 -12.51
CA ALA A 179 4.47 1.89 -12.94
C ALA A 179 3.37 1.23 -12.10
N LEU A 180 3.34 1.45 -10.79
CA LEU A 180 2.27 0.99 -9.90
C LEU A 180 0.91 1.60 -10.25
N ASN A 181 0.85 2.88 -10.65
CA ASN A 181 -0.35 3.52 -11.16
C ASN A 181 -0.85 2.82 -12.44
N ALA A 182 0.06 2.53 -13.38
CA ALA A 182 -0.29 1.79 -14.59
C ALA A 182 -0.83 0.38 -14.28
N LEU A 183 -0.19 -0.36 -13.37
CA LEU A 183 -0.67 -1.68 -12.93
C LEU A 183 -2.04 -1.61 -12.26
N THR A 184 -2.29 -0.57 -11.45
CA THR A 184 -3.59 -0.34 -10.81
C THR A 184 -4.71 -0.27 -11.85
N LEU A 185 -4.49 0.45 -12.95
CA LEU A 185 -5.45 0.52 -14.06
C LEU A 185 -5.65 -0.83 -14.75
N GLN A 186 -4.57 -1.60 -14.97
CA GLN A 186 -4.69 -2.92 -15.60
C GLN A 186 -5.50 -3.90 -14.73
N TYR A 187 -5.22 -3.97 -13.43
CA TYR A 187 -6.00 -4.79 -12.50
C TYR A 187 -7.46 -4.31 -12.39
N ALA A 188 -7.70 -2.99 -12.37
CA ALA A 188 -9.05 -2.45 -12.36
C ALA A 188 -9.84 -2.86 -13.62
N ASN A 189 -9.21 -2.84 -14.79
CA ASN A 189 -9.83 -3.24 -16.05
C ASN A 189 -10.18 -4.73 -16.07
N GLU A 190 -9.27 -5.59 -15.62
CA GLU A 190 -9.50 -7.04 -15.57
C GLU A 190 -10.60 -7.40 -14.54
N LEU A 191 -10.48 -6.88 -13.33
CA LEU A 191 -11.25 -7.34 -12.18
C LEU A 191 -12.61 -6.65 -12.03
N ARG A 192 -12.93 -5.70 -12.91
CA ARG A 192 -14.26 -5.07 -12.96
C ARG A 192 -15.38 -6.11 -13.12
N LYS A 193 -15.15 -7.15 -13.93
CA LYS A 193 -16.11 -8.25 -14.14
C LYS A 193 -16.37 -9.07 -12.86
N ASP A 194 -15.39 -9.08 -11.95
CA ASP A 194 -15.46 -9.77 -10.66
C ASP A 194 -16.06 -8.87 -9.56
N GLY A 195 -16.44 -7.61 -9.88
CA GLY A 195 -16.95 -6.65 -8.90
C GLY A 195 -15.89 -6.12 -7.92
N ILE A 196 -14.60 -6.33 -8.21
CA ILE A 196 -13.49 -5.91 -7.35
C ILE A 196 -13.08 -4.48 -7.69
N LEU A 197 -13.02 -3.60 -6.68
CA LEU A 197 -12.58 -2.23 -6.86
C LEU A 197 -11.07 -2.11 -6.60
N VAL A 198 -10.31 -1.60 -7.57
CA VAL A 198 -8.86 -1.45 -7.49
C VAL A 198 -8.48 0.00 -7.68
N ASN A 199 -7.88 0.63 -6.67
CA ASN A 199 -7.56 2.06 -6.70
C ASN A 199 -6.17 2.36 -6.13
N ALA A 200 -5.61 3.49 -6.56
CA ALA A 200 -4.33 4.02 -6.06
C ALA A 200 -4.57 5.17 -5.07
N ALA A 201 -3.87 5.13 -3.95
CA ALA A 201 -3.91 6.17 -2.92
C ALA A 201 -2.62 6.99 -2.92
N ALA A 202 -2.71 8.32 -2.92
CA ALA A 202 -1.62 9.22 -2.62
C ALA A 202 -1.79 9.79 -1.19
N PRO A 203 -1.00 9.33 -0.20
CA PRO A 203 -1.22 9.67 1.21
C PRO A 203 -0.76 11.08 1.61
N GLY A 204 -0.18 11.85 0.67
CA GLY A 204 0.49 13.11 0.97
C GLY A 204 1.87 12.92 1.58
N TYR A 205 2.45 13.99 2.13
CA TYR A 205 3.79 13.98 2.69
C TYR A 205 3.76 13.68 4.19
N VAL A 206 3.84 12.38 4.52
CA VAL A 206 3.59 11.84 5.86
C VAL A 206 4.88 11.65 6.65
N ASP A 207 4.89 12.06 7.92
CA ASP A 207 5.97 11.83 8.86
C ASP A 207 6.15 10.32 9.12
N THR A 208 7.16 9.72 8.49
CA THR A 208 7.52 8.31 8.65
C THR A 208 9.02 8.09 8.50
N ALA A 209 9.50 6.90 8.84
CA ALA A 209 10.90 6.55 8.61
C ALA A 209 11.31 6.55 7.12
N ILE A 210 10.39 6.52 6.15
CA ILE A 210 10.74 6.45 4.72
C ILE A 210 11.31 7.76 4.18
N ASN A 211 10.96 8.88 4.81
CA ASN A 211 11.42 10.23 4.48
C ASN A 211 12.22 10.87 5.62
N GLY A 212 12.77 10.05 6.53
CA GLY A 212 13.56 10.54 7.66
C GLY A 212 12.78 11.44 8.62
N HIS A 213 11.47 11.22 8.79
CA HIS A 213 10.60 11.98 9.69
C HIS A 213 10.45 13.48 9.32
N THR A 214 10.49 13.80 8.03
CA THR A 214 10.39 15.19 7.54
C THR A 214 9.00 15.54 6.99
N GLY A 215 8.02 14.64 7.11
CA GLY A 215 6.66 14.86 6.62
C GLY A 215 5.86 15.88 7.44
N VAL A 216 4.87 16.52 6.80
CA VAL A 216 3.98 17.51 7.44
C VAL A 216 2.66 16.92 7.91
N LEU A 217 2.32 15.71 7.43
CA LEU A 217 1.11 14.99 7.82
C LEU A 217 1.45 13.90 8.83
N THR A 218 0.57 13.68 9.80
CA THR A 218 0.64 12.51 10.69
C THR A 218 0.33 11.20 9.93
N PRO A 219 0.81 10.04 10.41
CA PRO A 219 0.44 8.74 9.86
C PRO A 219 -1.08 8.52 9.74
N ALA A 220 -1.87 9.01 10.71
CA ALA A 220 -3.32 8.91 10.68
C ALA A 220 -3.95 9.74 9.55
N GLN A 221 -3.47 10.96 9.31
CA GLN A 221 -3.92 11.80 8.19
C GLN A 221 -3.59 11.15 6.84
N GLY A 222 -2.39 10.57 6.70
CA GLY A 222 -2.00 9.84 5.50
C GLY A 222 -2.79 8.54 5.29
N ALA A 223 -3.15 7.84 6.35
CA ALA A 223 -3.92 6.60 6.28
C ALA A 223 -5.38 6.80 5.90
N ALA A 224 -5.98 7.97 6.17
CA ALA A 224 -7.42 8.13 5.98
C ALA A 224 -7.88 7.98 4.50
N ILE A 225 -7.04 8.28 3.50
CA ILE A 225 -7.36 8.05 2.07
C ILE A 225 -7.34 6.55 1.76
N VAL A 226 -6.38 5.84 2.33
CA VAL A 226 -6.26 4.38 2.20
C VAL A 226 -7.50 3.70 2.78
N VAL A 227 -7.91 4.13 3.98
CA VAL A 227 -9.13 3.64 4.64
C VAL A 227 -10.37 3.95 3.81
N ARG A 228 -10.49 5.19 3.28
CA ARG A 228 -11.63 5.59 2.44
C ARG A 228 -11.78 4.69 1.21
N LEU A 229 -10.68 4.39 0.52
CA LEU A 229 -10.68 3.50 -0.64
C LEU A 229 -10.93 2.03 -0.26
N ALA A 230 -10.40 1.59 0.89
CA ALA A 230 -10.60 0.24 1.42
C ALA A 230 -12.05 -0.05 1.82
N THR A 231 -12.84 0.97 2.16
CA THR A 231 -14.22 0.82 2.63
C THR A 231 -15.27 1.31 1.62
N LEU A 232 -14.91 1.47 0.34
CA LEU A 232 -15.85 1.90 -0.70
C LEU A 232 -17.04 0.95 -0.84
N GLY A 233 -18.24 1.50 -1.06
CA GLY A 233 -19.40 0.72 -1.47
C GLY A 233 -19.24 0.13 -2.88
N HIS A 234 -20.18 -0.73 -3.29
CA HIS A 234 -20.18 -1.36 -4.62
C HIS A 234 -20.17 -0.35 -5.78
N ASP A 235 -20.82 0.81 -5.60
CA ASP A 235 -20.83 1.92 -6.57
C ASP A 235 -19.56 2.80 -6.53
N GLY A 236 -18.56 2.39 -5.75
CA GLY A 236 -17.30 3.12 -5.64
C GLY A 236 -16.50 3.11 -6.95
N PRO A 237 -15.58 4.06 -7.13
CA PRO A 237 -14.72 4.06 -8.30
C PRO A 237 -13.81 2.83 -8.32
N THR A 238 -13.42 2.40 -9.52
CA THR A 238 -12.33 1.46 -9.76
C THR A 238 -11.46 2.01 -10.89
N GLY A 239 -10.15 1.85 -10.78
CA GLY A 239 -9.17 2.48 -11.65
C GLY A 239 -9.07 3.99 -11.41
N ALA A 240 -9.13 4.43 -10.14
CA ALA A 240 -8.96 5.82 -9.75
C ALA A 240 -7.66 6.05 -8.95
N PHE A 241 -7.13 7.27 -9.02
CA PHE A 241 -5.95 7.72 -8.29
C PHE A 241 -6.30 8.94 -7.45
N HIS A 242 -6.37 8.79 -6.12
CA HIS A 242 -6.92 9.80 -5.23
C HIS A 242 -5.96 10.18 -4.11
N SER A 243 -5.95 11.45 -3.74
CA SER A 243 -5.43 11.95 -2.47
C SER A 243 -6.58 12.19 -1.47
N GLN A 244 -6.25 12.70 -0.28
CA GLN A 244 -7.27 13.17 0.65
C GLN A 244 -8.16 14.26 0.06
N GLU A 245 -7.57 15.16 -0.72
CA GLU A 245 -8.21 16.35 -1.30
C GLU A 245 -9.09 16.03 -2.50
N GLY A 246 -8.91 14.86 -3.13
CA GLY A 246 -9.75 14.42 -4.23
C GLY A 246 -9.01 13.59 -5.28
N PRO A 247 -9.57 13.48 -6.49
CA PRO A 247 -8.91 12.81 -7.59
C PRO A 247 -7.65 13.57 -8.02
N LEU A 248 -6.62 12.81 -8.37
CA LEU A 248 -5.37 13.30 -8.93
C LEU A 248 -5.28 12.93 -10.42
N PRO A 249 -4.57 13.74 -11.23
CA PRO A 249 -4.23 13.32 -12.58
C PRO A 249 -3.24 12.15 -12.53
N TRP A 250 -3.31 11.27 -13.54
CA TRP A 250 -2.31 10.23 -13.74
C TRP A 250 -0.95 10.81 -14.17
#